data_AF-A0A4Q1SCQ2-F1
#
_entry.id   AF-A0A4Q1SCQ2-F1
#
_cell.length_a   1.000
_cell.length_b   1.000
_cell.length_c   1.000
_cell.angle_alpha   90.00
_cell.angle_beta   90.00
_cell.angle_gamma   90.00
#
_symmetry.space_group_name_H-M   'P 1'
#
loop_
_entity.id
_entity.type
_entity.pdbx_description
1 polymer ?
#
loop_
_entity_poly.entity_id
_entity_poly.type
_entity_poly.pdbx_seq_one_letter_code
_entity_poly.pdbx_strand_id
1 'polypeptide(L)' 'MPMAAFEESLKKLETIVAQLERGDLPLEDSVKIFEEGVQLSALCKKELEEAEGKVEILMKQRDGSMKREPFPSLDTPR' A
#
# COMPACT_ATOMS: atom_id res chain seq x y z
N MET A 1 -0.36 -3.66 13.76
CA MET A 1 -1.31 -2.79 13.06
C MET A 1 -0.63 -2.31 11.78
N PRO A 2 -1.25 -2.43 10.59
CA PRO A 2 -0.61 -2.11 9.31
C PRO A 2 -0.08 -0.67 9.23
N MET A 3 -0.75 0.29 9.89
CA MET A 3 -0.28 1.69 9.94
C MET A 3 1.09 1.87 10.59
N ALA A 4 1.43 1.09 11.62
CA ALA A 4 2.73 1.22 12.28
C ALA A 4 3.89 0.80 11.36
N ALA A 5 3.66 -0.17 10.47
CA ALA A 5 4.67 -0.62 9.50
C ALA A 5 4.86 0.40 8.36
N PHE A 6 3.78 1.08 7.95
CA PHE A 6 3.85 2.17 6.98
C PHE A 6 4.64 3.36 7.54
N GLU A 7 4.31 3.84 8.74
CA GLU A 7 5.00 4.97 9.38
C GLU A 7 6.50 4.70 9.57
N GLU A 8 6.86 3.48 9.96
CA GLU A 8 8.26 3.07 10.08
C GLU A 8 8.98 3.08 8.73
N SER A 9 8.35 2.52 7.69
CA SER A 9 8.90 2.48 6.33
C SER A 9 9.09 3.89 5.76
N LEU A 10 8.11 4.78 5.99
CA LEU A 10 8.17 6.17 5.56
C LEU A 10 9.31 6.92 6.26
N LYS A 11 9.44 6.77 7.58
CA LYS A 11 10.52 7.40 8.35
C LYS A 11 11.91 6.92 7.91
N LYS A 12 12.02 5.64 7.55
CA LYS A 12 13.26 5.07 7.02
C LYS A 12 13.59 5.65 5.64
N LEU A 13 12.59 5.79 4.77
CA LEU A 13 12.74 6.45 3.47
C LEU A 13 13.20 7.91 3.61
N GLU A 14 12.59 8.68 4.51
CA GLU A 14 13.00 10.07 4.81
C GLU A 14 14.46 10.14 5.25
N THR A 15 14.89 9.18 6.07
CA THR A 15 16.28 9.09 6.54
C THR A 15 17.25 8.82 5.39
N ILE A 16 16.89 7.94 4.46
CA ILE A 16 17.69 7.62 3.26
C ILE A 16 17.79 8.84 2.35
N VAL A 17 16.68 9.53 2.09
CA VAL A 17 16.67 10.77 1.29
C VAL A 17 17.60 11.80 1.91
N ALA A 18 17.50 12.02 3.22
CA ALA A 18 18.36 12.96 3.92
C ALA A 18 19.85 12.55 3.88
N GLN A 19 20.18 11.26 3.83
CA GLN A 19 21.56 10.78 3.66
C GLN A 19 22.07 11.04 2.24
N LEU A 20 21.26 10.76 1.22
CA LEU A 20 21.60 11.01 -0.19
C LEU A 20 21.80 12.51 -0.46
N GLU A 21 20.96 13.38 0.11
CA GLU A 21 21.04 14.83 -0.06
C GLU A 21 22.29 15.44 0.57
N ARG A 22 22.79 14.86 1.67
CA ARG A 22 24.04 15.33 2.29
C ARG A 22 25.26 15.06 1.43
N GLY A 23 25.25 13.99 0.63
CA GLY A 23 26.32 13.67 -0.33
C GLY A 23 27.66 13.31 0.31
N ASP A 24 27.68 12.95 1.59
CA ASP A 24 28.87 12.57 2.36
C ASP A 24 29.23 11.08 2.26
N LEU A 25 28.42 10.30 1.54
CA LEU A 25 28.61 8.87 1.37
C LEU A 25 29.50 8.53 0.16
N PRO A 26 30.34 7.48 0.27
CA PRO A 26 31.00 6.88 -0.89
C PRO A 26 29.98 6.49 -1.97
N LEU A 27 30.41 6.49 -3.23
CA LEU A 27 29.54 6.16 -4.36
C LEU A 27 28.87 4.77 -4.21
N GLU A 28 29.64 3.75 -3.81
CA GLU A 28 29.11 2.39 -3.64
C GLU A 28 28.02 2.34 -2.56
N ASP A 29 28.18 3.08 -1.47
CA ASP A 29 27.18 3.11 -0.40
C ASP A 29 25.97 3.97 -0.78
N SER A 30 26.18 5.04 -1.54
CA SER A 30 25.10 5.87 -2.10
C SER A 30 24.20 5.05 -3.02
N VAL A 31 24.78 4.15 -3.83
CA VAL A 31 24.01 3.23 -4.69
C VAL A 31 23.18 2.25 -3.84
N LYS A 32 23.78 1.63 -2.81
CA LYS A 32 23.05 0.69 -1.93
C LYS A 32 21.86 1.34 -1.24
N ILE A 33 22.06 2.51 -0.63
CA ILE A 33 20.97 3.18 0.09
C ILE A 33 19.91 3.73 -0.88
N PHE A 34 20.30 4.08 -2.11
CA PHE A 34 19.34 4.45 -3.15
C PHE A 34 18.45 3.26 -3.53
N GLU A 35 19.02 2.07 -3.75
CA GLU A 35 18.26 0.85 -4.02
C GLU A 35 17.27 0.54 -2.88
N GLU A 36 17.74 0.65 -1.64
CA GLU A 36 16.88 0.49 -0.45
C GLU A 36 15.74 1.53 -0.43
N GLY A 37 16.04 2.79 -0.74
CA GLY A 37 15.04 3.86 -0.84
C GLY A 37 13.98 3.58 -1.91
N VAL A 38 14.38 3.07 -3.08
CA VAL A 38 13.45 2.66 -4.15
C VAL A 38 12.53 1.54 -3.68
N GLN A 39 13.07 0.53 -2.99
CA GLN A 39 12.27 -0.57 -2.44
C GLN A 39 11.28 -0.10 -1.38
N LEU A 40 11.71 0.76 -0.45
CA LEU A 40 10.84 1.33 0.58
C LEU A 40 9.74 2.22 -0.02
N SER A 41 10.06 3.00 -1.05
CA SER A 41 9.06 3.81 -1.77
C SER A 41 7.99 2.94 -2.42
N ALA A 42 8.39 1.85 -3.08
CA ALA A 42 7.45 0.90 -3.67
C ALA A 42 6.56 0.22 -2.61
N LEU A 43 7.13 -0.12 -1.44
CA LEU A 43 6.37 -0.68 -0.32
C LEU A 43 5.34 0.32 0.22
N CYS A 44 5.75 1.57 0.47
CA CYS A 44 4.85 2.62 0.96
C CYS A 44 3.69 2.85 -0.01
N LYS A 45 3.97 2.88 -1.32
CA LYS A 45 2.93 3.00 -2.34
C LYS A 45 1.92 1.86 -2.29
N LYS A 46 2.40 0.62 -2.18
CA LYS A 46 1.53 -0.56 -2.09
C LYS A 46 0.61 -0.51 -0.86
N GLU A 47 1.14 -0.14 0.30
CA GLU A 47 0.34 -0.01 1.53
C GLU A 47 -0.76 1.05 1.40
N LEU A 48 -0.46 2.18 0.72
CA LEU A 48 -1.45 3.21 0.42
C LEU A 48 -2.54 2.71 -0.52
N GLU A 49 -2.17 2.02 -1.61
CA GLU A 49 -3.12 1.42 -2.55
C GLU A 49 -4.05 0.41 -1.86
N GLU A 50 -3.53 -0.41 -0.95
CA GLU A 50 -4.33 -1.33 -0.16
C GLU A 50 -5.28 -0.61 0.81
N ALA A 51 -4.85 0.49 1.41
CA ALA A 51 -5.68 1.31 2.29
C ALA A 51 -6.81 1.99 1.50
N GLU A 52 -6.50 2.58 0.34
CA GLU A 52 -7.48 3.19 -0.57
C GLU A 52 -8.54 2.17 -1.02
N GLY A 53 -8.13 0.97 -1.42
CA GLY A 53 -9.05 -0.09 -1.81
C GLY A 53 -10.00 -0.52 -0.68
N LYS A 54 -9.51 -0.60 0.56
CA LYS A 54 -10.36 -0.88 1.73
C LYS A 54 -11.38 0.23 1.96
N VAL A 55 -10.98 1.51 1.83
CA VAL A 55 -11.90 2.65 1.93
C VAL A 55 -12.97 2.60 0.85
N GLU A 56 -12.60 2.30 -0.39
CA GLU A 56 -13.54 2.20 -1.51
C GLU A 56 -14.61 1.11 -1.30
N ILE A 57 -14.18 -0.08 -0.81
CA ILE A 57 -15.11 -1.18 -0.48
C ILE A 57 -16.09 -0.74 0.62
N LEU A 58 -15.58 -0.11 1.69
CA LEU A 58 -16.43 0.37 2.79
C LEU A 58 -17.43 1.44 2.33
N MET A 59 -17.01 2.34 1.43
CA MET A 59 -17.90 3.35 0.84
C MET A 59 -19.00 2.71 -0.01
N LYS A 60 -18.65 1.73 -0.87
CA LYS A 60 -19.62 0.98 -1.69
C LYS A 60 -20.63 0.19 -0.84
N GLN A 61 -20.18 -0.39 0.28
CA GLN A 61 -21.05 -1.09 1.23
C GLN A 61 -21.99 -0.13 1.97
N ARG A 62 -21.51 1.07 2.34
CA ARG A 62 -22.31 2.10 3.01
C ARG A 62 -23.39 2.69 2.09
N ASP A 63 -23.11 2.81 0.80
CA ASP A 63 -24.03 3.38 -0.20
C ASP A 63 -25.09 2.38 -0.71
N GLY A 64 -25.26 1.22 -0.04
CA GLY A 64 -26.40 0.34 -0.25
C GLY A 64 -26.44 -0.43 -1.58
N SER A 65 -25.36 -0.42 -2.37
CA SER A 65 -25.24 -1.22 -3.59
C SER A 65 -24.88 -2.68 -3.30
N MET A 66 -25.61 -3.32 -2.39
CA MET A 66 -25.62 -4.78 -2.29
C MET A 66 -26.38 -5.29 -3.51
N LYS A 67 -25.67 -5.59 -4.60
CA LYS A 67 -26.27 -6.31 -5.73
C LYS A 67 -26.82 -7.62 -5.17
N ARG A 68 -28.16 -7.72 -5.14
CA ARG A 68 -28.85 -8.98 -4.88
C ARG A 68 -28.45 -9.93 -6.00
N GLU A 69 -27.56 -10.86 -5.72
CA GLU A 69 -27.36 -12.02 -6.59
C GLU A 69 -28.71 -12.75 -6.64
N PRO A 70 -29.27 -13.01 -7.83
CA PRO A 70 -30.49 -13.81 -7.94
C PRO A 70 -30.19 -15.18 -7.32
N PHE A 71 -30.96 -15.56 -6.31
CA PHE A 71 -30.89 -16.91 -5.77
C PHE A 71 -31.29 -17.88 -6.90
N PRO A 72 -30.45 -18.86 -7.29
CA PRO A 72 -30.84 -19.83 -8.28
C PRO A 72 -32.02 -20.62 -7.72
N SER A 73 -33.20 -20.40 -8.30
CA SER A 73 -34.39 -21.16 -7.97
C SER A 73 -34.16 -22.62 -8.35
N LEU A 74 -33.96 -23.47 -7.35
CA LEU A 74 -34.05 -24.93 -7.48
C LEU A 74 -35.53 -25.31 -7.60
N ASP A 75 -36.18 -24.91 -8.69
CA ASP A 75 -37.52 -25.36 -9.05
C ASP A 75 -37.61 -25.57 -10.56
N THR A 76 -37.02 -26.66 -11.03
CA THR A 76 -37.65 -27.43 -12.11
C THR A 76 -38.12 -28.75 -11.51
N PRO A 77 -39.42 -28.86 -11.14
CA PRO A 77 -39.99 -30.13 -10.76
C PRO A 77 -40.16 -31.02 -12.00
N ARG A 78 -39.40 -32.12 -11.97
CA ARG A 78 -39.57 -33.41 -12.68
C ARG A 78 -39.19 -33.50 -14.16
#